data_AF-A0A5D4RP54-F1
#
_entry.id   AF-A0A5D4RP54-F1
#
_cell.length_a   1.000
_cell.length_b   1.000
_cell.length_c   1.000
_cell.angle_alpha   90.00
_cell.angle_beta   90.00
_cell.angle_gamma   90.00
#
_symmetry.space_group_name_H-M   'P 1'
#
loop_
_entity.id
_entity.type
_entity.pdbx_description
1 polymer ?
#
loop_
_entity_poly.entity_id
_entity_poly.type
_entity_poly.pdbx_seq_one_letter_code
_entity_poly.pdbx_strand_id
1 'polypeptide(L)'
;MKNSSQITGLPIISISDGQQVGKVKTLVINPEKGSVDFLTIEHEDWQVSVKAIPFKKVVGIGEYAVTVESDNAVIDLNEIPIANQLVNKKIKIISTKVMTRKGELIGEAIEYYIDDETGNILGMEMKSGSNEEALPSEYVLTYGKDILIVKEDAADGFLNDISLLDPQNKQLKENEPFITDIAMEEESDIETLKEKQIELLNGKKVTADIWGQNGTVLIPNGTLLTRTIIEQAQTEGPNVVVELSMNVEA
;
A
#
# COMPACT_ATOMS: atom_id res chain seq x y z
N MET A 1 -5.09 -8.45 -3.08
CA MET A 1 -5.62 -7.19 -3.66
C MET A 1 -5.90 -7.32 -5.17
N LYS A 2 -6.95 -6.64 -5.67
CA LYS A 2 -7.26 -6.47 -7.10
C LYS A 2 -7.68 -5.03 -7.39
N ASN A 3 -7.32 -4.49 -8.55
CA ASN A 3 -7.83 -3.18 -8.97
C ASN A 3 -9.17 -3.33 -9.69
N SER A 4 -9.93 -2.24 -9.81
CA SER A 4 -11.30 -2.33 -10.34
C SER A 4 -11.36 -2.67 -11.84
N SER A 5 -10.38 -2.23 -12.61
CA SER A 5 -10.25 -2.53 -14.04
C SER A 5 -9.91 -4.00 -14.33
N GLN A 6 -9.18 -4.67 -13.44
CA GLN A 6 -8.90 -6.10 -13.52
C GLN A 6 -10.14 -6.95 -13.32
N ILE A 7 -11.11 -6.47 -12.54
CA ILE A 7 -12.35 -7.22 -12.24
C ILE A 7 -13.41 -6.94 -13.30
N THR A 8 -13.49 -5.69 -13.74
CA THR A 8 -14.45 -5.25 -14.74
C THR A 8 -14.14 -5.90 -16.09
N GLY A 9 -15.14 -6.53 -16.70
CA GLY A 9 -15.02 -7.24 -17.97
C GLY A 9 -14.64 -8.72 -17.85
N LEU A 10 -14.28 -9.20 -16.65
CA LEU A 10 -13.98 -10.62 -16.47
C LEU A 10 -15.24 -11.48 -16.69
N PRO A 11 -15.10 -12.67 -17.32
CA PRO A 11 -16.14 -13.67 -17.35
C PRO A 11 -16.44 -14.17 -15.93
N ILE A 12 -17.73 -14.39 -15.67
CA ILE A 12 -18.21 -15.00 -14.43
C ILE A 12 -18.48 -16.46 -14.70
N ILE A 13 -17.78 -17.36 -14.01
CA ILE A 13 -17.88 -18.81 -14.20
C ILE A 13 -18.49 -19.45 -12.96
N SER A 14 -19.47 -20.31 -13.16
CA SER A 14 -20.03 -21.14 -12.10
C SER A 14 -19.21 -22.43 -11.94
N ILE A 15 -18.87 -22.76 -10.69
CA ILE A 15 -18.04 -23.91 -10.35
C ILE A 15 -18.84 -25.22 -10.51
N SER A 16 -20.13 -25.20 -10.18
CA SER A 16 -20.97 -26.41 -10.17
C SER A 16 -21.22 -26.99 -11.56
N ASP A 17 -21.34 -26.12 -12.57
CA ASP A 17 -21.69 -26.49 -13.94
C ASP A 17 -20.59 -26.17 -14.97
N GLY A 18 -19.55 -25.44 -14.58
CA GLY A 18 -18.46 -25.01 -15.45
C GLY A 18 -18.88 -24.03 -16.53
N GLN A 19 -20.05 -23.39 -16.39
CA GLN A 19 -20.61 -22.51 -17.42
C GLN A 19 -20.33 -21.05 -17.12
N GLN A 20 -20.24 -20.27 -18.20
CA GLN A 20 -20.17 -18.82 -18.10
C GLN A 20 -21.56 -18.24 -17.86
N VAL A 21 -21.74 -17.63 -16.69
CA VAL A 21 -22.99 -16.98 -16.26
C VAL A 21 -23.14 -15.61 -16.91
N GLY A 22 -22.02 -14.94 -17.25
CA GLY A 22 -22.00 -13.63 -17.90
C GLY A 22 -20.63 -12.97 -17.82
N LYS A 23 -20.59 -11.64 -17.91
CA LYS A 23 -19.38 -10.84 -17.67
C LYS A 23 -19.62 -9.76 -16.63
N VAL A 24 -18.61 -9.40 -15.86
CA VAL A 24 -18.70 -8.29 -14.91
C VAL A 24 -18.83 -6.98 -15.68
N LYS A 25 -19.92 -6.26 -15.49
CA LYS A 25 -20.16 -4.96 -16.13
C LYS A 25 -19.59 -3.80 -15.30
N THR A 26 -19.92 -3.79 -14.01
CA THR A 26 -19.46 -2.76 -13.06
C THR A 26 -19.65 -3.23 -11.62
N LEU A 27 -18.92 -2.60 -10.71
CA LEU A 27 -18.90 -2.87 -9.27
C LEU A 27 -19.80 -1.86 -8.56
N VAL A 28 -20.72 -2.33 -7.73
CA VAL A 28 -21.65 -1.49 -6.95
C VAL A 28 -21.04 -1.22 -5.59
N ILE A 29 -20.70 0.05 -5.36
CA ILE A 29 -20.07 0.52 -4.14
C ILE A 29 -21.14 0.83 -3.09
N ASN A 30 -20.92 0.33 -1.87
CA ASN A 30 -21.66 0.73 -0.69
C ASN A 30 -20.94 1.93 -0.02
N PRO A 31 -21.51 3.15 -0.11
CA PRO A 31 -20.86 4.35 0.42
C PRO A 31 -20.84 4.41 1.95
N GLU A 32 -21.70 3.64 2.64
CA GLU A 32 -21.75 3.61 4.11
C GLU A 32 -20.67 2.70 4.69
N LYS A 33 -20.30 1.64 3.96
CA LYS A 33 -19.28 0.68 4.40
C LYS A 33 -17.91 0.89 3.77
N GLY A 34 -17.83 1.55 2.61
CA GLY A 34 -16.60 1.60 1.83
C GLY A 34 -16.24 0.24 1.22
N SER A 35 -17.23 -0.52 0.78
CA SER A 35 -17.07 -1.86 0.20
C SER A 35 -17.78 -2.00 -1.14
N VAL A 36 -17.38 -2.99 -1.93
CA VAL A 36 -18.16 -3.46 -3.08
C VAL A 36 -19.16 -4.51 -2.59
N ASP A 37 -20.45 -4.18 -2.61
CA ASP A 37 -21.49 -5.11 -2.15
C ASP A 37 -22.01 -6.02 -3.28
N PHE A 38 -21.98 -5.55 -4.54
CA PHE A 38 -22.49 -6.30 -5.68
C PHE A 38 -21.63 -6.11 -6.94
N LEU A 39 -21.56 -7.16 -7.77
CA LEU A 39 -21.02 -7.13 -9.13
C LEU A 39 -22.20 -7.19 -10.10
N THR A 40 -22.39 -6.17 -10.93
CA THR A 40 -23.42 -6.22 -11.98
C THR A 40 -22.96 -7.07 -13.15
N ILE A 41 -23.90 -7.76 -13.79
CA ILE A 41 -23.62 -8.70 -14.88
C ILE A 41 -24.09 -8.13 -16.21
N GLU A 42 -23.26 -8.27 -17.23
CA GLU A 42 -23.62 -8.11 -18.63
C GLU A 42 -23.87 -9.49 -19.26
N HIS A 43 -25.05 -9.67 -19.84
CA HIS A 43 -25.46 -10.86 -20.57
C HIS A 43 -26.38 -10.45 -21.73
N GLU A 44 -26.23 -11.08 -22.89
CA GLU A 44 -26.95 -10.70 -24.12
C GLU A 44 -28.47 -10.79 -23.95
N ASP A 45 -28.95 -11.79 -23.21
CA ASP A 45 -30.37 -12.01 -22.94
C ASP A 45 -30.98 -11.09 -21.87
N TRP A 46 -30.18 -10.32 -21.11
CA TRP A 46 -30.64 -9.58 -19.93
C TRP A 46 -30.70 -8.06 -20.14
N GLN A 47 -31.42 -7.64 -21.19
CA GLN A 47 -31.51 -6.22 -21.56
C GLN A 47 -32.43 -5.37 -20.65
N VAL A 48 -33.38 -5.99 -19.94
CA VAL A 48 -34.46 -5.26 -19.23
C VAL A 48 -34.24 -5.21 -17.71
N SER A 49 -33.65 -6.24 -17.10
CA SER A 49 -33.39 -6.26 -15.65
C SER A 49 -31.90 -6.30 -15.34
N VAL A 50 -31.49 -5.49 -14.36
CA VAL A 50 -30.09 -5.40 -13.96
C VAL A 50 -29.81 -6.55 -13.00
N LYS A 51 -29.13 -7.57 -13.50
CA LYS A 51 -28.69 -8.70 -12.68
C LYS A 51 -27.37 -8.39 -11.98
N ALA A 52 -27.22 -8.90 -10.77
CA ALA A 52 -25.99 -8.77 -10.01
C ALA A 52 -25.68 -10.01 -9.18
N ILE A 53 -24.44 -10.09 -8.71
CA ILE A 53 -23.96 -11.10 -7.77
C ILE A 53 -23.52 -10.37 -6.51
N PRO A 54 -24.05 -10.72 -5.33
CA PRO A 54 -23.52 -10.19 -4.08
C PRO A 54 -22.06 -10.61 -3.92
N PHE A 55 -21.19 -9.70 -3.50
CA PHE A 55 -19.75 -10.01 -3.35
C PHE A 55 -19.53 -11.22 -2.43
N LYS A 56 -20.37 -11.37 -1.40
CA LYS A 56 -20.36 -12.54 -0.48
C LYS A 56 -20.58 -13.91 -1.14
N LYS A 57 -21.13 -13.95 -2.35
CA LYS A 57 -21.31 -15.19 -3.13
C LYS A 57 -20.20 -15.42 -4.15
N VAL A 58 -19.26 -14.49 -4.28
CA VAL A 58 -18.05 -14.67 -5.08
C VAL A 58 -17.10 -15.57 -4.29
N VAL A 59 -16.62 -16.63 -4.94
CA VAL A 59 -15.67 -17.58 -4.35
C VAL A 59 -14.24 -17.10 -4.54
N GLY A 60 -13.95 -16.46 -5.68
CA GLY A 60 -12.64 -15.88 -5.94
C GLY A 60 -12.59 -15.05 -7.21
N ILE A 61 -11.65 -14.11 -7.22
CA ILE A 61 -11.37 -13.20 -8.34
C ILE A 61 -9.98 -13.53 -8.89
N GLY A 62 -9.94 -14.31 -9.97
CA GLY A 62 -8.71 -14.69 -10.64
C GLY A 62 -8.23 -13.64 -11.66
N GLU A 63 -7.16 -13.95 -12.39
CA GLU A 63 -6.70 -13.14 -13.52
C GLU A 63 -7.59 -13.31 -14.76
N TYR A 64 -8.17 -14.50 -14.94
CA TYR A 64 -8.98 -14.82 -16.11
C TYR A 64 -10.48 -14.72 -15.86
N ALA A 65 -10.95 -15.00 -14.65
CA ALA A 65 -12.38 -15.12 -14.36
C ALA A 65 -12.71 -14.80 -12.90
N VAL A 66 -13.95 -14.37 -12.68
CA VAL A 66 -14.60 -14.37 -11.36
C VAL A 66 -15.37 -15.67 -11.21
N THR A 67 -15.22 -16.34 -10.07
CA THR A 67 -15.86 -17.64 -9.82
C THR A 67 -16.96 -17.54 -8.78
N VAL A 68 -18.04 -18.27 -9.00
CA VAL A 68 -19.19 -18.40 -8.09
C VAL A 68 -19.56 -19.88 -7.92
N GLU A 69 -20.21 -20.25 -6.82
CA GLU A 69 -20.61 -21.65 -6.61
C GLU A 69 -21.56 -22.16 -7.70
N SER A 70 -22.60 -21.39 -8.02
CA SER A 70 -23.60 -21.70 -9.03
C SER A 70 -24.26 -20.46 -9.62
N ASP A 71 -24.99 -20.61 -10.72
CA ASP A 71 -25.85 -19.61 -11.34
C ASP A 71 -26.93 -19.02 -10.38
N ASN A 72 -27.33 -19.77 -9.34
CA ASN A 72 -28.20 -19.30 -8.25
C ASN A 72 -27.58 -18.16 -7.41
N ALA A 73 -26.31 -17.82 -7.65
CA ALA A 73 -25.70 -16.64 -7.07
C ALA A 73 -26.26 -15.34 -7.65
N VAL A 74 -26.82 -15.38 -8.86
CA VAL A 74 -27.37 -14.23 -9.57
C VAL A 74 -28.71 -13.81 -8.97
N ILE A 75 -28.84 -12.51 -8.70
CA ILE A 75 -30.06 -11.87 -8.19
C ILE A 75 -30.49 -10.75 -9.12
N ASP A 76 -31.80 -10.46 -9.13
CA ASP A 76 -32.33 -9.26 -9.78
C ASP A 76 -32.24 -8.07 -8.80
N LEU A 77 -31.51 -7.03 -9.18
CA LEU A 77 -31.35 -5.83 -8.35
C LEU A 77 -32.67 -5.08 -8.16
N ASN A 78 -33.64 -5.22 -9.07
CA ASN A 78 -34.94 -4.57 -8.95
C ASN A 78 -35.78 -5.16 -7.81
N GLU A 79 -35.56 -6.43 -7.48
CA GLU A 79 -36.28 -7.13 -6.41
C GLU A 79 -35.72 -6.83 -5.01
N ILE A 80 -34.52 -6.25 -4.93
CA ILE A 80 -33.84 -5.91 -3.67
C ILE A 80 -33.82 -4.39 -3.46
N PRO A 81 -34.63 -3.83 -2.54
CA PRO A 81 -34.75 -2.39 -2.34
C PRO A 81 -33.42 -1.69 -2.05
N ILE A 82 -32.58 -2.29 -1.19
CA ILE A 82 -31.28 -1.71 -0.84
C ILE A 82 -30.33 -1.66 -2.03
N ALA A 83 -30.38 -2.68 -2.90
CA ALA A 83 -29.50 -2.77 -4.05
C ALA A 83 -29.92 -1.79 -5.15
N ASN A 84 -31.24 -1.64 -5.36
CA ASN A 84 -31.80 -0.61 -6.24
C ASN A 84 -31.42 0.80 -5.77
N GLN A 85 -31.43 1.06 -4.45
CA GLN A 85 -30.97 2.34 -3.90
C GLN A 85 -29.49 2.60 -4.20
N LEU A 86 -28.61 1.62 -4.00
CA LEU A 86 -27.18 1.76 -4.28
C LEU A 86 -26.91 2.05 -5.76
N VAL A 87 -27.60 1.34 -6.67
CA VAL A 87 -27.50 1.58 -8.12
C VAL A 87 -28.01 2.97 -8.50
N ASN A 88 -29.13 3.41 -7.91
CA ASN A 88 -29.71 4.74 -8.19
C ASN A 88 -28.88 5.89 -7.63
N LYS A 89 -28.15 5.68 -6.53
CA LYS A 89 -27.18 6.66 -6.02
C LYS A 89 -26.04 6.91 -7.02
N LYS A 90 -25.77 5.96 -7.93
CA LYS A 90 -24.74 6.04 -8.99
C LYS A 90 -23.38 6.47 -8.43
N ILE A 91 -23.02 5.91 -7.27
CA ILE A 91 -21.73 6.17 -6.63
C ILE A 91 -20.61 5.73 -7.55
N LYS A 92 -19.59 6.57 -7.70
CA LYS A 92 -18.42 6.33 -8.52
C LYS A 92 -17.17 6.79 -7.77
N ILE A 93 -16.07 6.09 -8.02
CA ILE A 93 -14.75 6.48 -7.50
C ILE A 93 -13.89 6.98 -8.65
N ILE A 94 -13.79 6.20 -9.74
CA ILE A 94 -13.04 6.60 -10.94
C ILE A 94 -13.59 7.92 -11.51
N SER A 95 -12.66 8.81 -11.88
CA SER A 95 -12.89 10.15 -12.41
C SER A 95 -13.72 11.05 -11.50
N THR A 96 -13.60 10.84 -10.18
CA THR A 96 -14.33 11.62 -9.17
C THR A 96 -13.37 12.56 -8.47
N LYS A 97 -13.79 13.82 -8.30
CA LYS A 97 -12.98 14.84 -7.63
C LYS A 97 -12.87 14.52 -6.15
N VAL A 98 -11.67 14.65 -5.59
CA VAL A 98 -11.39 14.38 -4.18
C VAL A 98 -11.16 15.68 -3.44
N MET A 99 -11.94 15.90 -2.37
CA MET A 99 -12.00 17.16 -1.66
C MET A 99 -11.99 16.94 -0.14
N THR A 100 -11.35 17.82 0.61
CA THR A 100 -11.40 17.81 2.08
C THR A 100 -12.77 18.27 2.60
N ARG A 101 -13.05 18.09 3.90
CA ARG A 101 -14.28 18.59 4.51
C ARG A 101 -14.37 20.12 4.49
N LYS A 102 -13.23 20.81 4.50
CA LYS A 102 -13.14 22.27 4.37
C LYS A 102 -13.31 22.78 2.93
N GLY A 103 -13.38 21.89 1.95
CA GLY A 103 -13.62 22.25 0.56
C GLY A 103 -12.37 22.43 -0.30
N GLU A 104 -11.20 21.97 0.18
CA GLU A 104 -9.97 22.01 -0.59
C GLU A 104 -9.92 20.84 -1.57
N LEU A 105 -9.68 21.14 -2.86
CA LEU A 105 -9.56 20.11 -3.89
C LEU A 105 -8.15 19.53 -3.86
N ILE A 106 -8.05 18.24 -3.59
CA ILE A 106 -6.76 17.54 -3.48
C ILE A 106 -6.35 16.92 -4.81
N GLY A 107 -7.32 16.39 -5.56
CA GLY A 107 -7.04 15.74 -6.84
C GLY A 107 -8.26 15.05 -7.44
N GLU A 108 -8.00 14.06 -8.29
CA GLU A 108 -9.00 13.21 -8.94
C GLU A 108 -8.63 11.73 -8.78
N ALA A 109 -9.58 10.90 -8.37
CA ALA A 109 -9.35 9.46 -8.26
C ALA A 109 -9.37 8.80 -9.65
N ILE A 110 -8.30 8.10 -10.01
CA ILE A 110 -8.14 7.47 -11.33
C ILE A 110 -8.40 5.96 -11.29
N GLU A 111 -8.11 5.29 -10.18
CA GLU A 111 -8.34 3.85 -10.00
C GLU A 111 -8.59 3.56 -8.51
N TYR A 112 -9.19 2.42 -8.19
CA TYR A 112 -9.32 1.94 -6.81
C TYR A 112 -9.04 0.45 -6.68
N TYR A 113 -8.64 0.09 -5.47
CA TYR A 113 -8.18 -1.24 -5.12
C TYR A 113 -9.10 -1.85 -4.08
N ILE A 114 -9.44 -3.10 -4.30
CA ILE A 114 -10.26 -3.87 -3.39
C ILE A 114 -9.51 -5.08 -2.86
N ASP A 115 -9.88 -5.46 -1.66
CA ASP A 115 -9.59 -6.77 -1.10
C ASP A 115 -10.45 -7.81 -1.82
N ASP A 116 -9.80 -8.80 -2.41
CA ASP A 116 -10.40 -9.86 -3.21
C ASP A 116 -11.12 -10.94 -2.38
N GLU A 117 -10.89 -10.97 -1.07
CA GLU A 117 -11.59 -11.85 -0.14
C GLU A 117 -12.77 -11.14 0.53
N THR A 118 -12.59 -9.89 0.97
CA THR A 118 -13.60 -9.18 1.77
C THR A 118 -14.48 -8.24 0.94
N GLY A 119 -13.99 -7.78 -0.22
CA GLY A 119 -14.65 -6.78 -1.05
C GLY A 119 -14.53 -5.35 -0.51
N ASN A 120 -13.75 -5.14 0.56
CA ASN A 120 -13.49 -3.82 1.09
C ASN A 120 -12.62 -3.01 0.13
N ILE A 121 -12.90 -1.72 0.01
CA ILE A 121 -12.03 -0.81 -0.73
C ILE A 121 -10.82 -0.53 0.18
N LEU A 122 -9.64 -0.90 -0.29
CA LEU A 122 -8.37 -0.67 0.42
C LEU A 122 -7.89 0.77 0.27
N GLY A 123 -8.15 1.35 -0.90
CA GLY A 123 -7.76 2.71 -1.22
C GLY A 123 -7.98 3.03 -2.68
N MET A 124 -7.49 4.20 -3.08
CA MET A 124 -7.58 4.69 -4.45
C MET A 124 -6.27 5.30 -4.90
N GLU A 125 -6.02 5.19 -6.20
CA GLU A 125 -4.98 5.96 -6.87
C GLU A 125 -5.57 7.30 -7.26
N MET A 126 -4.84 8.37 -6.96
CA MET A 126 -5.25 9.72 -7.24
C MET A 126 -4.21 10.44 -8.06
N LYS A 127 -4.69 11.35 -8.90
CA LYS A 127 -3.87 12.27 -9.66
C LYS A 127 -4.00 13.67 -9.09
N SER A 128 -2.87 14.27 -8.71
CA SER A 128 -2.78 15.68 -8.33
C SER A 128 -1.75 16.37 -9.22
N GLY A 129 -2.22 17.11 -10.23
CA GLY A 129 -1.36 17.70 -11.25
C GLY A 129 -0.61 16.62 -12.06
N SER A 130 0.71 16.56 -11.89
CA SER A 130 1.58 15.56 -12.54
C SER A 130 1.87 14.32 -11.68
N ASN A 131 1.52 14.35 -10.40
CA ASN A 131 1.83 13.28 -9.47
C ASN A 131 0.68 12.27 -9.41
N GLU A 132 1.03 10.99 -9.27
CA GLU A 132 0.12 9.89 -9.04
C GLU A 132 0.48 9.28 -7.68
N GLU A 133 -0.49 9.29 -6.77
CA GLU A 133 -0.29 8.96 -5.35
C GLU A 133 -1.42 8.03 -4.91
N ALA A 134 -1.12 7.10 -4.00
CA ALA A 134 -2.11 6.22 -3.42
C ALA A 134 -2.68 6.82 -2.12
N LEU A 135 -4.00 6.83 -2.01
CA LEU A 135 -4.73 7.26 -0.81
C LEU A 135 -5.44 6.06 -0.18
N PRO A 136 -5.07 5.68 1.07
CA PRO A 136 -5.80 4.66 1.82
C PRO A 136 -7.26 5.03 2.07
N SER A 137 -8.15 4.03 2.07
CA SER A 137 -9.58 4.24 2.28
C SER A 137 -9.92 4.78 3.68
N GLU A 138 -9.02 4.64 4.66
CA GLU A 138 -9.18 5.17 6.02
C GLU A 138 -9.31 6.70 6.09
N TYR A 139 -8.81 7.40 5.07
CA TYR A 139 -8.93 8.85 4.93
C TYR A 139 -10.23 9.25 4.24
N VAL A 140 -10.95 8.32 3.61
CA VAL A 140 -12.21 8.59 2.90
C VAL A 140 -13.36 8.60 3.90
N LEU A 141 -14.15 9.68 3.86
CA LEU A 141 -15.32 9.86 4.72
C LEU A 141 -16.61 9.59 3.97
N THR A 142 -16.68 10.00 2.70
CA THR A 142 -17.88 9.87 1.89
C THR A 142 -17.56 9.50 0.46
N TYR A 143 -18.18 8.42 -0.02
CA TYR A 143 -18.22 8.07 -1.43
C TYR A 143 -19.46 8.70 -2.07
N GLY A 144 -19.26 9.77 -2.83
CA GLY A 144 -20.34 10.45 -3.56
C GLY A 144 -20.45 10.00 -5.01
N LYS A 145 -21.45 10.56 -5.72
CA LYS A 145 -21.63 10.37 -7.16
C LYS A 145 -20.63 11.20 -7.98
N ASP A 146 -20.37 12.43 -7.54
CA ASP A 146 -19.57 13.42 -8.28
C ASP A 146 -18.34 13.91 -7.48
N ILE A 147 -18.31 13.69 -6.15
CA ILE A 147 -17.24 14.13 -5.25
C ILE A 147 -16.97 13.05 -4.19
N LEU A 148 -15.70 12.78 -3.90
CA LEU A 148 -15.22 12.01 -2.75
C LEU A 148 -14.77 12.98 -1.67
N ILE A 149 -15.27 12.79 -0.44
CA ILE A 149 -14.90 13.62 0.70
C ILE A 149 -13.90 12.86 1.55
N VAL A 150 -12.76 13.48 1.84
CA VAL A 150 -11.70 12.90 2.66
C VAL A 150 -11.42 13.75 3.90
N LYS A 151 -10.66 13.20 4.84
CA LYS A 151 -10.17 13.93 6.02
C LYS A 151 -9.18 15.03 5.62
N GLU A 152 -8.93 15.95 6.53
CA GLU A 152 -8.05 17.10 6.29
C GLU A 152 -6.57 16.70 6.21
N ASP A 153 -6.20 15.65 6.94
CA ASP A 153 -4.87 15.04 6.98
C ASP A 153 -4.65 13.99 5.88
N ALA A 154 -5.60 13.86 4.94
CA ALA A 154 -5.49 12.90 3.83
C ALA A 154 -4.25 13.17 2.96
N ALA A 155 -3.82 14.43 2.85
CA ALA A 155 -2.63 14.81 2.10
C ALA A 155 -1.32 14.31 2.74
N ASP A 156 -1.29 14.18 4.07
CA ASP A 156 -0.14 13.67 4.80
C ASP A 156 -0.08 12.12 4.75
N GLY A 157 -1.22 11.48 4.47
CA GLY A 157 -1.38 10.03 4.38
C GLY A 157 -1.14 9.44 2.99
N PHE A 158 -0.62 10.21 2.04
CA PHE A 158 -0.32 9.71 0.70
C PHE A 158 0.83 8.73 0.69
N LEU A 159 0.65 7.69 -0.12
CA LEU A 159 1.63 6.63 -0.31
C LEU A 159 2.18 6.73 -1.73
N ASN A 160 3.51 6.73 -1.84
CA ASN A 160 4.20 6.73 -3.14
C ASN A 160 4.14 5.37 -3.85
N ASP A 161 3.72 4.32 -3.14
CA ASP A 161 3.64 2.96 -3.66
C ASP A 161 2.27 2.35 -3.34
N ILE A 162 1.57 1.92 -4.38
CA ILE A 162 0.22 1.37 -4.28
C ILE A 162 0.15 0.03 -3.56
N SER A 163 1.26 -0.71 -3.52
CA SER A 163 1.35 -2.00 -2.83
C SER A 163 1.14 -1.87 -1.32
N LEU A 164 1.39 -0.69 -0.75
CA LEU A 164 1.18 -0.39 0.66
C LEU A 164 -0.29 -0.28 1.07
N LEU A 165 -1.22 -0.24 0.10
CA LEU A 165 -2.65 -0.34 0.36
C LEU A 165 -3.06 -1.73 0.84
N ASP A 166 -2.30 -2.77 0.50
CA ASP A 166 -2.58 -4.14 0.95
C ASP A 166 -2.05 -4.33 2.38
N PRO A 167 -2.91 -4.60 3.38
CA PRO A 167 -2.48 -4.81 4.76
C PRO A 167 -1.44 -5.93 4.92
N GLN A 168 -1.47 -6.94 4.03
CA GLN A 168 -0.50 -8.03 4.05
C GLN A 168 0.88 -7.56 3.57
N ASN A 169 0.93 -6.70 2.55
CA ASN A 169 2.19 -6.10 2.08
C ASN A 169 2.73 -5.04 3.03
N LYS A 170 1.85 -4.34 3.76
CA LYS A 170 2.24 -3.38 4.80
C LYS A 170 3.04 -4.09 5.91
N GLN A 171 2.57 -5.25 6.37
CA GLN A 171 3.30 -6.08 7.34
C GLN A 171 4.57 -6.73 6.77
N LEU A 172 4.59 -7.09 5.49
CA LEU A 172 5.79 -7.65 4.86
C LEU A 172 6.89 -6.59 4.65
N LYS A 173 6.54 -5.37 4.24
CA LYS A 173 7.49 -4.25 4.11
C LYS A 173 7.93 -3.68 5.47
N GLU A 174 7.11 -3.77 6.51
CA GLU A 174 7.51 -3.49 7.90
C GLU A 174 8.45 -4.56 8.49
N ASN A 175 8.44 -5.79 7.94
CA ASN A 175 9.29 -6.90 8.37
C ASN A 175 10.50 -7.20 7.44
N GLU A 176 10.59 -6.53 6.28
CA GLU A 176 11.79 -6.52 5.45
C GLU A 176 12.69 -5.36 5.89
N PRO A 177 14.01 -5.56 6.08
CA PRO A 177 14.93 -4.46 6.35
C PRO A 177 15.03 -3.59 5.09
N PHE A 178 14.19 -2.56 5.01
CA PHE A 178 14.20 -1.61 3.91
C PHE A 178 15.36 -0.63 4.08
N ILE A 179 16.41 -0.83 3.29
CA ILE A 179 17.48 0.15 3.07
C ILE A 179 16.91 1.24 2.16
N THR A 180 16.38 2.34 2.71
CA THR A 180 16.62 3.73 2.23
C THR A 180 15.92 4.77 3.11
N ASP A 181 16.73 5.43 3.93
CA ASP A 181 16.81 6.88 4.17
C ASP A 181 15.57 7.71 4.63
N ILE A 182 15.69 8.11 5.90
CA ILE A 182 15.41 9.43 6.49
C ILE A 182 13.94 9.72 6.85
N ALA A 183 13.58 9.48 8.10
CA ALA A 183 13.51 10.54 9.10
C ALA A 183 13.06 10.01 10.47
N MET A 184 13.89 10.27 11.48
CA MET A 184 13.52 10.45 12.89
C MET A 184 12.90 9.22 13.58
N GLU A 185 13.74 8.36 14.16
CA GLU A 185 13.53 7.71 15.47
C GLU A 185 14.72 6.77 15.75
N GLU A 186 15.86 7.31 16.21
CA GLU A 186 17.01 6.50 16.61
C GLU A 186 17.66 7.06 17.88
N GLU A 187 17.31 6.52 19.04
CA GLU A 187 18.21 6.56 20.22
C GLU A 187 18.45 5.16 20.80
N SER A 188 17.52 4.20 20.69
CA SER A 188 17.69 2.87 21.28
C SER A 188 18.54 1.89 20.44
N ASP A 189 18.50 1.99 19.12
CA ASP A 189 19.14 0.99 18.25
C ASP A 189 20.59 1.35 17.89
N ILE A 190 20.95 2.64 17.92
CA ILE A 190 22.33 3.13 17.73
C ILE A 190 23.29 2.57 18.78
N GLU A 191 22.85 2.46 20.03
CA GLU A 191 23.71 2.06 21.15
C GLU A 191 24.10 0.57 21.03
N THR A 192 23.16 -0.27 20.59
CA THR A 192 23.41 -1.70 20.34
C THR A 192 24.31 -1.96 19.12
N LEU A 193 24.23 -1.12 18.09
CA LEU A 193 25.09 -1.19 16.91
C LEU A 193 26.50 -0.69 17.20
N LYS A 194 26.63 0.40 17.97
CA LYS A 194 27.91 0.94 18.43
C LYS A 194 28.66 -0.06 19.31
N GLU A 195 27.97 -0.76 20.22
CA GLU A 195 28.60 -1.77 21.07
C GLU A 195 29.14 -2.97 20.29
N LYS A 196 28.36 -3.51 19.34
CA LYS A 196 28.83 -4.61 18.47
C LYS A 196 30.05 -4.22 17.65
N GLN A 197 30.13 -2.97 17.20
CA GLN A 197 31.27 -2.48 16.42
C GLN A 197 32.53 -2.31 17.29
N ILE A 198 32.36 -1.90 18.55
CA ILE A 198 33.46 -1.85 19.53
C ILE A 198 33.99 -3.27 19.78
N GLU A 199 33.13 -4.27 19.94
CA GLU A 199 33.55 -5.67 20.14
C GLU A 199 34.38 -6.21 18.97
N LEU A 200 34.06 -5.83 17.73
CA LEU A 200 34.76 -6.31 16.53
C LEU A 200 36.12 -5.65 16.31
N LEU A 201 36.29 -4.40 16.75
CA LEU A 201 37.51 -3.61 16.51
C LEU A 201 38.46 -3.62 17.71
N ASN A 202 37.96 -3.89 18.92
CA ASN A 202 38.76 -3.87 20.14
C ASN A 202 39.82 -4.99 20.13
N GLY A 203 41.08 -4.61 20.31
CA GLY A 203 42.24 -5.52 20.26
C GLY A 203 42.87 -5.70 18.88
N LYS A 204 42.30 -5.13 17.81
CA LYS A 204 42.93 -5.12 16.48
C LYS A 204 43.98 -4.02 16.38
N LYS A 205 44.99 -4.24 15.54
CA LYS A 205 46.06 -3.27 15.27
C LYS A 205 45.79 -2.55 13.96
N VAL A 206 45.98 -1.23 13.96
CA VAL A 206 45.76 -0.42 12.75
C VAL A 206 46.97 -0.56 11.81
N THR A 207 46.71 -0.76 10.51
CA THR A 207 47.73 -0.97 9.47
C THR A 207 48.05 0.29 8.65
N ALA A 208 47.30 1.38 8.84
CA ALA A 208 47.49 2.69 8.21
C ALA A 208 47.26 3.84 9.22
N ASP A 209 47.68 5.06 8.90
CA ASP A 209 47.25 6.23 9.67
C ASP A 209 45.77 6.50 9.37
N ILE A 210 44.97 6.79 10.40
CA ILE A 210 43.55 7.15 10.26
C ILE A 210 43.41 8.65 10.47
N TRP A 211 42.76 9.34 9.54
CA TRP A 211 42.59 10.78 9.58
C TRP A 211 41.21 11.15 10.13
N GLY A 212 41.17 12.14 11.01
CA GLY A 212 39.92 12.75 11.48
C GLY A 212 39.36 13.73 10.43
N GLN A 213 38.11 14.17 10.62
CA GLN A 213 37.44 15.07 9.66
C GLN A 213 38.19 16.39 9.43
N ASN A 214 39.01 16.79 10.40
CA ASN A 214 39.78 18.04 10.37
C ASN A 214 41.11 17.91 9.59
N GLY A 215 41.38 16.76 8.97
CA GLY A 215 42.61 16.49 8.20
C GLY A 215 43.84 16.19 9.05
N THR A 216 43.68 15.97 10.36
CA THR A 216 44.74 15.58 11.29
C THR A 216 44.69 14.07 11.55
N VAL A 217 45.86 13.44 11.74
CA VAL A 217 45.92 12.01 12.10
C VAL A 217 45.28 11.80 13.47
N LEU A 218 44.20 11.03 13.50
CA LEU A 218 43.44 10.68 14.70
C LEU A 218 44.02 9.42 15.36
N ILE A 219 44.36 8.41 14.56
CA ILE A 219 44.92 7.14 15.05
C ILE A 219 46.16 6.80 14.20
N PRO A 220 47.38 6.82 14.78
CA PRO A 220 48.59 6.49 14.06
C PRO A 220 48.67 5.02 13.66
N ASN A 221 49.37 4.74 12.57
CA ASN A 221 49.71 3.40 12.12
C ASN A 221 50.40 2.60 13.23
N GLY A 222 49.92 1.36 13.42
CA GLY A 222 50.45 0.43 14.40
C GLY A 222 49.88 0.58 15.81
N THR A 223 48.90 1.47 16.00
CA THR A 223 48.18 1.62 17.27
C THR A 223 47.29 0.42 17.54
N LEU A 224 47.26 -0.06 18.79
CA LEU A 224 46.34 -1.09 19.24
C LEU A 224 44.99 -0.45 19.59
N LEU A 225 43.91 -0.91 18.97
CA LEU A 225 42.59 -0.37 19.21
C LEU A 225 42.08 -0.80 20.58
N THR A 226 41.74 0.21 21.37
CA THR A 226 41.05 0.06 22.65
C THR A 226 39.69 0.73 22.55
N ARG A 227 38.75 0.33 23.41
CA ARG A 227 37.38 0.88 23.44
C ARG A 227 37.33 2.41 23.33
N THR A 228 38.16 3.12 24.08
CA THR A 228 38.22 4.58 24.09
C THR A 228 38.63 5.18 22.73
N ILE A 229 39.51 4.51 21.98
CA ILE A 229 39.97 4.97 20.66
C ILE A 229 38.86 4.76 19.62
N ILE A 230 38.09 3.67 19.73
CA ILE A 230 36.98 3.36 18.83
C ILE A 230 35.81 4.32 19.08
N GLU A 231 35.51 4.61 20.34
CA GLU A 231 34.49 5.62 20.72
C GLU A 231 34.88 7.02 20.21
N GLN A 232 36.16 7.38 20.28
CA GLN A 232 36.66 8.64 19.72
C GLN A 232 36.46 8.69 18.20
N ALA A 233 36.76 7.61 17.47
CA ALA A 233 36.51 7.52 16.03
C ALA A 233 35.01 7.58 15.69
N GLN A 234 34.14 6.98 16.50
CA GLN A 234 32.68 7.06 16.34
C GLN A 234 32.16 8.48 16.56
N THR A 235 32.76 9.24 17.48
CA THR A 235 32.38 10.63 17.77
C THR A 235 32.81 11.58 16.65
N GLU A 236 33.93 11.27 15.99
CA GLU A 236 34.40 11.99 14.78
C GLU A 236 33.56 11.67 13.54
N GLY A 237 32.69 10.65 13.57
CA GLY A 237 31.69 10.40 12.53
C GLY A 237 31.92 9.15 11.67
N PRO A 238 30.90 8.72 10.89
CA PRO A 238 30.85 7.40 10.26
C PRO A 238 31.98 7.15 9.25
N ASN A 239 32.45 8.18 8.55
CA ASN A 239 33.55 8.03 7.56
C ASN A 239 34.85 7.56 8.21
N VAL A 240 35.17 8.05 9.41
CA VAL A 240 36.39 7.71 10.15
C VAL A 240 36.32 6.26 10.66
N VAL A 241 35.12 5.80 11.05
CA VAL A 241 34.91 4.42 11.52
C VAL A 241 35.00 3.41 10.37
N VAL A 242 34.50 3.76 9.19
CA VAL A 242 34.63 2.92 7.99
C VAL A 242 36.10 2.79 7.58
N GLU A 243 36.84 3.91 7.57
CA GLU A 243 38.27 3.91 7.27
C GLU A 243 39.07 3.10 8.30
N LEU A 244 38.72 3.22 9.58
CA LEU A 244 39.30 2.41 10.64
C LEU A 244 39.03 0.92 10.43
N SER A 245 37.80 0.53 10.09
CA SER A 245 37.43 -0.87 9.87
C SER A 245 38.09 -1.50 8.64
N MET A 246 38.48 -0.70 7.64
CA MET A 246 39.18 -1.17 6.45
C MET A 246 40.69 -1.34 6.67
N ASN A 247 41.26 -0.63 7.64
CA ASN A 247 42.70 -0.55 7.87
C ASN A 247 43.10 -1.18 9.22
N VAL A 248 42.47 -2.30 9.58
CA VAL A 248 42.81 -3.10 10.77
C VAL A 248 43.25 -4.50 10.39
N GLU A 249 44.17 -5.07 11.14
CA GLU A 249 44.60 -6.46 10.96
C GLU A 249 43.41 -7.43 11.15
N ALA A 250 43.36 -8.46 10.28
CA ALA A 250 42.33 -9.49 10.27
C ALA A 250 42.34 -10.32 11.57
#